data_AF-A0A2E1VSF9-F1
#
_entry.id   AF-A0A2E1VSF9-F1
#
_cell.length_a   1.000
_cell.length_b   1.000
_cell.length_c   1.000
_cell.angle_alpha   90.00
_cell.angle_beta   90.00
_cell.angle_gamma   90.00
#
_symmetry.space_group_name_H-M   'P 1'
#
loop_
_entity.id
_entity.type
_entity.pdbx_description
1 polymer ?
#
loop_
_entity_poly.entity_id
_entity_poly.type
_entity_poly.pdbx_seq_one_letter_code
_entity_poly.pdbx_strand_id
1 'polypeptide(L)'
;MPAAVKLQQEYGEDLQVIFVHSQRGTDQEIVRRQLERKWLGTNAMWTNEYPFSTGSGGLPNFALLDADGRVVMKGISTRLMKQMEEKIEELVDAGKDAPEDLPKPVAKAFVDLRKGEYSKALAVLDKQIEKPSGGDAATAEAATKVRAELLQRAQAHLDRIRWMAENGYAEAAEDALKDYVKVAKGVDAVQEGIEALKEDLKSDAMQAELSAASDLRKLEKKLYEDPKGKHRRALEKFVEKHGATKVAKRAEFWLDKVWE
;
A
#
# COMPACT_ATOMS: atom_id res chain seq x y z
N MET A 1 16.66 9.64 3.56
CA MET A 1 15.61 8.67 3.25
C MET A 1 16.27 7.35 2.83
N PRO A 2 16.02 6.22 3.51
CA PRO A 2 16.55 4.91 3.16
C PRO A 2 16.21 4.64 1.71
N ALA A 3 17.10 3.95 0.99
CA ALA A 3 16.84 3.54 -0.38
C ALA A 3 15.46 2.86 -0.49
N ALA A 4 15.10 2.01 0.47
CA ALA A 4 13.80 1.33 0.48
C ALA A 4 12.57 2.27 0.54
N VAL A 5 12.62 3.40 1.25
CA VAL A 5 11.48 4.35 1.23
C VAL A 5 11.37 5.03 -0.14
N LYS A 6 12.51 5.31 -0.80
CA LYS A 6 12.49 5.84 -2.17
C LYS A 6 11.94 4.82 -3.16
N LEU A 7 12.37 3.56 -3.05
CA LEU A 7 11.87 2.47 -3.89
C LEU A 7 10.36 2.29 -3.70
N GLN A 8 9.84 2.38 -2.47
CA GLN A 8 8.39 2.34 -2.25
C GLN A 8 7.67 3.54 -2.87
N GLN A 9 8.28 4.73 -2.85
CA GLN A 9 7.70 5.89 -3.53
C GLN A 9 7.71 5.74 -5.05
N GLU A 10 8.73 5.10 -5.60
CA GLU A 10 8.91 4.87 -7.04
C GLU A 10 7.97 3.79 -7.57
N TYR A 11 7.95 2.62 -6.93
CA TYR A 11 7.13 1.48 -7.33
C TYR A 11 5.70 1.53 -6.77
N GLY A 12 5.42 2.45 -5.85
CA GLY A 12 4.07 2.67 -5.31
C GLY A 12 3.47 1.40 -4.70
N GLU A 13 2.42 0.89 -5.35
CA GLU A 13 1.67 -0.30 -4.90
C GLU A 13 2.31 -1.62 -5.33
N ASP A 14 3.24 -1.60 -6.29
CA ASP A 14 3.95 -2.78 -6.74
C ASP A 14 5.04 -3.23 -5.74
N LEU A 15 5.34 -2.40 -4.73
CA LEU A 15 6.31 -2.69 -3.67
C LEU A 15 5.81 -2.24 -2.29
N GLN A 16 5.61 -3.19 -1.36
CA GLN A 16 5.43 -2.88 0.05
C GLN A 16 6.75 -3.01 0.81
N VAL A 17 7.08 -1.99 1.61
CA VAL A 17 8.26 -1.99 2.48
C VAL A 17 7.84 -2.11 3.93
N ILE A 18 8.45 -3.07 4.63
CA ILE A 18 8.29 -3.28 6.08
C ILE A 18 9.67 -3.17 6.73
N PHE A 19 9.83 -2.15 7.57
CA PHE A 19 11.01 -1.99 8.41
C PHE A 19 10.82 -2.74 9.73
N VAL A 20 11.69 -3.73 9.96
CA VAL A 20 11.73 -4.47 11.22
C VAL A 20 12.83 -3.88 12.10
N HIS A 21 12.44 -3.29 13.23
CA HIS A 21 13.40 -2.82 14.22
C HIS A 21 13.97 -3.99 15.01
N SER A 22 15.25 -4.26 14.80
CA SER A 22 15.95 -5.44 15.34
C SER A 22 17.02 -5.12 16.38
N GLN A 23 17.22 -3.84 16.70
CA GLN A 23 18.22 -3.40 17.68
C GLN A 23 17.55 -3.07 19.01
N ARG A 24 18.34 -3.04 20.08
CA ARG A 24 17.88 -2.54 21.38
C ARG A 24 17.74 -1.02 21.30
N GLY A 25 16.56 -0.53 21.63
CA GLY A 25 16.23 0.88 21.78
C GLY A 25 14.85 0.98 22.40
N THR A 26 14.57 2.05 23.12
CA THR A 26 13.18 2.30 23.57
C THR A 26 12.32 2.65 22.36
N ASP A 27 11.01 2.42 22.44
CA ASP A 27 10.07 2.91 21.40
C ASP A 27 10.32 4.39 21.10
N GLN A 28 10.69 5.15 22.13
CA GLN A 28 10.93 6.58 22.00
C GLN A 28 12.12 6.91 21.12
N GLU A 29 13.26 6.25 21.34
CA GLU A 29 14.46 6.44 20.53
C GLU A 29 14.21 6.06 19.06
N ILE A 30 13.39 5.03 18.84
CA ILE A 30 13.04 4.52 17.52
C ILE A 30 12.18 5.53 16.76
N VAL A 31 11.05 5.95 17.34
CA VAL A 31 10.11 6.89 16.71
C VAL A 31 10.77 8.25 16.51
N ARG A 32 11.55 8.74 17.48
CA ARG A 32 12.31 9.98 17.34
C ARG A 32 13.32 9.92 16.18
N ARG A 33 14.03 8.80 16.02
CA ARG A 33 14.94 8.61 14.89
C ARG A 33 14.19 8.59 13.55
N GLN A 34 13.02 7.96 13.49
CA GLN A 34 12.17 7.96 12.29
C GLN A 34 11.71 9.38 11.93
N LEU A 35 11.33 10.18 12.94
CA LEU A 35 10.98 11.58 12.79
C LEU A 35 12.14 12.41 12.24
N GLU A 36 13.31 12.35 12.89
CA GLU A 36 14.54 13.07 12.48
C GLU A 36 14.96 12.76 11.04
N ARG A 37 14.67 11.54 10.60
CA ARG A 37 15.03 11.09 9.26
C ARG A 37 13.91 11.29 8.21
N LYS A 38 12.76 11.83 8.62
CA LYS A 38 11.57 12.10 7.79
C LYS A 38 10.92 10.82 7.24
N TRP A 39 10.76 9.80 8.08
CA TRP A 39 10.22 8.49 7.67
C TRP A 39 8.81 8.20 8.18
N LEU A 40 8.33 8.99 9.14
CA LEU A 40 6.96 8.87 9.63
C LEU A 40 5.96 9.23 8.51
N GLY A 41 4.73 8.73 8.61
CA GLY A 41 3.66 9.08 7.65
C GLY A 41 3.91 8.67 6.19
N THR A 42 4.92 7.85 5.90
CA THR A 42 5.11 7.24 4.58
C THR A 42 4.28 5.96 4.47
N ASN A 43 4.19 5.37 3.27
CA ASN A 43 3.53 4.08 3.05
C ASN A 43 4.34 2.90 3.65
N ALA A 44 5.54 3.15 4.18
CA ALA A 44 6.39 2.13 4.75
C ALA A 44 5.86 1.76 6.14
N MET A 45 5.76 0.46 6.39
CA MET A 45 5.32 -0.05 7.68
C MET A 45 6.52 -0.25 8.59
N TRP A 46 6.28 -0.13 9.90
CA TRP A 46 7.28 -0.33 10.93
C TRP A 46 6.77 -1.36 11.92
N THR A 47 7.62 -2.30 12.31
CA THR A 47 7.29 -3.30 13.32
C THR A 47 8.51 -3.63 14.18
N ASN A 48 8.26 -4.05 15.41
CA ASN A 48 9.24 -4.66 16.32
C ASN A 48 9.13 -6.20 16.33
N GLU A 49 8.12 -6.76 15.67
CA GLU A 49 7.94 -8.20 15.51
C GLU A 49 8.81 -8.71 14.36
N TYR A 50 9.46 -9.86 14.57
CA TYR A 50 10.28 -10.51 13.56
C TYR A 50 9.40 -11.47 12.75
N PRO A 51 8.99 -11.13 11.51
CA PRO A 51 8.08 -11.98 10.75
C PRO A 51 8.73 -13.33 10.39
N PHE A 52 10.05 -13.35 10.18
CA PHE A 52 10.86 -14.56 10.00
C PHE A 52 12.36 -14.26 10.15
N SER A 53 13.16 -15.31 10.29
CA SER A 53 14.63 -15.19 10.33
C SER A 53 15.21 -15.08 8.92
N THR A 54 16.00 -14.03 8.66
CA THR A 54 16.78 -13.92 7.41
C THR A 54 18.01 -14.83 7.41
N GLY A 55 18.42 -15.34 8.58
CA GLY A 55 19.66 -16.11 8.77
C GLY A 55 20.94 -15.26 8.62
N SER A 56 20.81 -13.93 8.52
CA SER A 56 21.95 -13.02 8.38
C SER A 56 22.49 -12.60 9.74
N GLY A 57 23.81 -12.75 9.96
CA GLY A 57 24.47 -12.38 11.21
C GLY A 57 24.80 -10.89 11.39
N GLY A 58 24.27 -10.01 10.54
CA GLY A 58 24.60 -8.58 10.53
C GLY A 58 23.41 -7.69 10.15
N LEU A 59 23.50 -6.42 10.55
CA LEU A 59 22.52 -5.38 10.25
C LEU A 59 23.18 -4.24 9.44
N PRO A 60 22.42 -3.51 8.61
CA PRO A 60 21.06 -3.82 8.19
C PRO A 60 21.01 -5.02 7.24
N ASN A 61 20.02 -5.91 7.43
CA ASN A 61 19.72 -7.00 6.50
C ASN A 61 18.29 -6.88 5.97
N PHE A 62 18.02 -7.60 4.89
CA PHE A 62 16.71 -7.64 4.24
C PHE A 62 16.37 -9.06 3.81
N ALA A 63 15.09 -9.25 3.55
CA ALA A 63 14.57 -10.33 2.73
C ALA A 63 13.54 -9.73 1.77
N LEU A 64 13.67 -10.08 0.49
CA LEU A 64 12.76 -9.74 -0.58
C LEU A 64 11.86 -10.95 -0.83
N LEU A 65 10.55 -10.70 -0.81
CA LEU A 65 9.54 -11.70 -1.09
C LEU A 65 8.91 -11.41 -2.46
N ASP A 66 8.54 -12.47 -3.18
CA ASP A 66 7.70 -12.35 -4.37
C ASP A 66 6.20 -12.24 -4.01
N ALA A 67 5.34 -12.15 -5.02
CA ALA A 67 3.89 -12.05 -4.86
C ALA A 67 3.26 -13.30 -4.19
N ASP A 68 3.94 -14.44 -4.20
CA ASP A 68 3.52 -15.67 -3.52
C ASP A 68 4.01 -15.73 -2.06
N GLY A 69 4.73 -14.70 -1.59
CA GLY A 69 5.33 -14.64 -0.27
C GLY A 69 6.59 -15.50 -0.12
N ARG A 70 7.19 -15.97 -1.22
CA ARG A 70 8.43 -16.75 -1.18
C ARG A 70 9.63 -15.81 -1.12
N VAL A 71 10.60 -16.13 -0.27
CA VAL A 71 11.86 -15.38 -0.18
C VAL A 71 12.69 -15.65 -1.43
N VAL A 72 12.82 -14.65 -2.29
CA VAL A 72 13.60 -14.75 -3.54
C VAL A 72 15.01 -14.17 -3.41
N MET A 73 15.24 -13.29 -2.43
CA MET A 73 16.56 -12.73 -2.13
C MET A 73 16.64 -12.35 -0.67
N LYS A 74 17.82 -12.48 -0.06
CA LYS A 74 18.09 -12.01 1.30
C LYS A 74 19.57 -11.72 1.50
N GLY A 75 19.90 -10.86 2.45
CA GLY A 75 21.28 -10.61 2.84
C GLY A 75 21.49 -9.24 3.45
N ILE A 76 22.74 -8.77 3.46
CA ILE A 76 23.12 -7.46 4.00
C ILE A 76 22.81 -6.38 2.97
N SER A 77 21.93 -5.44 3.31
CA SER A 77 21.41 -4.47 2.34
C SER A 77 22.49 -3.52 1.81
N THR A 78 23.52 -3.21 2.60
CA THR A 78 24.66 -2.39 2.15
C THR A 78 25.57 -3.08 1.13
N ARG A 79 25.51 -4.41 1.03
CA ARG A 79 26.33 -5.21 0.08
C ARG A 79 25.56 -5.59 -1.17
N LEU A 80 24.24 -5.69 -1.07
CA LEU A 80 23.36 -6.20 -2.12
C LEU A 80 22.38 -5.15 -2.65
N MET A 81 22.59 -3.86 -2.35
CA MET A 81 21.64 -2.80 -2.71
C MET A 81 21.29 -2.81 -4.20
N LYS A 82 22.31 -2.84 -5.07
CA LYS A 82 22.11 -2.85 -6.52
C LYS A 82 21.38 -4.11 -7.00
N GLN A 83 21.79 -5.29 -6.51
CA GLN A 83 21.13 -6.55 -6.88
C GLN A 83 19.69 -6.61 -6.37
N MET A 84 19.41 -6.01 -5.22
CA MET A 84 18.06 -5.89 -4.68
C MET A 84 17.19 -4.98 -5.55
N GLU A 85 17.71 -3.83 -5.98
CA GLU A 85 17.02 -2.92 -6.91
C GLU A 85 16.73 -3.61 -8.25
N GLU A 86 17.73 -4.24 -8.86
CA GLU A 86 17.56 -5.03 -10.10
C GLU A 86 16.54 -6.17 -9.93
N LYS A 87 16.55 -6.85 -8.77
CA LYS A 87 15.60 -7.95 -8.52
C LYS A 87 14.17 -7.44 -8.28
N ILE A 88 14.00 -6.28 -7.65
CA ILE A 88 12.70 -5.63 -7.52
C ILE A 88 12.16 -5.28 -8.90
N GLU A 89 12.96 -4.65 -9.76
CA GLU A 89 12.58 -4.31 -11.12
C GLU A 89 12.17 -5.57 -11.90
N GLU A 90 12.96 -6.65 -11.84
CA GLU A 90 12.65 -7.94 -12.46
C GLU A 90 11.30 -8.50 -12.00
N LEU A 91 11.00 -8.48 -10.69
CA LEU A 91 9.73 -8.99 -10.16
C LEU A 91 8.54 -8.12 -10.57
N VAL A 92 8.71 -6.81 -10.55
CA VAL A 92 7.68 -5.85 -10.96
C VAL A 92 7.38 -6.02 -12.45
N ASP A 93 8.41 -6.18 -13.28
CA ASP A 93 8.25 -6.41 -14.71
C ASP A 93 7.65 -7.78 -15.02
N ALA A 94 8.10 -8.85 -14.35
CA ALA A 94 7.50 -10.17 -14.49
C ALA A 94 6.02 -10.19 -14.10
N GLY A 95 5.62 -9.35 -13.13
CA GLY A 95 4.23 -9.17 -12.74
C GLY A 95 3.34 -8.52 -13.81
N LYS A 96 3.91 -7.94 -14.88
CA LYS A 96 3.18 -7.32 -15.99
C LYS A 96 2.82 -8.30 -17.09
N ASP A 97 3.60 -9.37 -17.24
CA ASP A 97 3.39 -10.37 -18.27
C ASP A 97 2.42 -11.47 -17.82
N ALA A 98 1.74 -12.07 -18.79
CA ALA A 98 0.86 -13.20 -18.55
C ALA A 98 1.68 -14.50 -18.41
N PRO A 99 1.23 -15.44 -17.55
CA PRO A 99 1.79 -16.80 -17.54
C PRO A 99 1.80 -17.43 -18.94
N GLU A 100 2.90 -18.13 -19.28
CA GLU A 100 3.13 -18.68 -20.63
C GLU A 100 2.10 -19.74 -21.05
N ASP A 101 1.44 -20.38 -20.07
CA ASP A 101 0.44 -21.43 -20.27
C ASP A 101 -0.97 -20.89 -20.56
N LEU A 102 -1.20 -19.58 -20.42
CA LEU A 102 -2.51 -19.00 -20.69
C LEU A 102 -2.82 -18.97 -22.19
N PRO A 103 -4.05 -19.34 -22.59
CA PRO A 103 -4.53 -19.13 -23.96
C PRO A 103 -4.42 -17.68 -24.38
N LYS A 104 -3.98 -17.40 -25.62
CA LYS A 104 -3.68 -16.03 -26.10
C LYS A 104 -4.73 -14.97 -25.75
N PRO A 105 -6.06 -15.21 -25.92
CA PRO A 105 -7.07 -14.22 -25.54
C PRO A 105 -7.10 -13.94 -24.03
N VAL A 106 -6.92 -14.97 -23.21
CA VAL A 106 -6.89 -14.88 -21.74
C VAL A 106 -5.60 -14.21 -21.28
N ALA A 107 -4.45 -14.54 -21.87
CA ALA A 107 -3.18 -13.89 -21.62
C ALA A 107 -3.25 -12.37 -21.90
N LYS A 108 -3.89 -11.97 -23.00
CA LYS A 108 -4.10 -10.55 -23.30
C LYS A 108 -4.96 -9.86 -22.25
N ALA A 109 -6.05 -10.51 -21.80
CA ALA A 109 -6.91 -9.96 -20.76
C ALA A 109 -6.16 -9.85 -19.42
N PHE A 110 -5.27 -10.79 -19.10
CA PHE A 110 -4.39 -10.71 -17.93
C PHE A 110 -3.47 -9.48 -17.99
N VAL A 111 -2.84 -9.21 -19.14
CA VAL A 111 -2.00 -8.01 -19.30
C VAL A 111 -2.84 -6.72 -19.20
N ASP A 112 -4.03 -6.69 -19.79
CA ASP A 112 -4.95 -5.54 -19.69
C ASP A 112 -5.36 -5.30 -18.20
N LEU A 113 -5.60 -6.37 -17.43
CA LEU A 113 -5.81 -6.31 -15.98
C LEU A 113 -4.62 -5.64 -15.26
N ARG A 114 -3.38 -6.05 -15.57
CA ARG A 114 -2.16 -5.46 -14.96
C ARG A 114 -1.93 -3.99 -15.30
N LYS A 115 -2.51 -3.52 -16.40
CA LYS A 115 -2.49 -2.11 -16.80
C LYS A 115 -3.62 -1.28 -16.16
N GLY A 116 -4.47 -1.88 -15.34
CA GLY A 116 -5.65 -1.22 -14.79
C GLY A 116 -6.80 -1.06 -15.80
N GLU A 117 -6.78 -1.78 -16.92
CA GLU A 117 -7.84 -1.74 -17.93
C GLU A 117 -8.94 -2.77 -17.59
N TYR A 118 -9.54 -2.68 -16.39
CA TYR A 118 -10.39 -3.74 -15.83
C TYR A 118 -11.61 -4.06 -16.70
N SER A 119 -12.33 -3.05 -17.20
CA SER A 119 -13.50 -3.28 -18.08
C SER A 119 -13.13 -4.02 -19.37
N LYS A 120 -11.98 -3.69 -19.96
CA LYS A 120 -11.50 -4.33 -21.19
C LYS A 120 -11.09 -5.78 -20.92
N ALA A 121 -10.39 -6.02 -19.81
CA ALA A 121 -10.04 -7.37 -19.38
C ALA A 121 -11.30 -8.22 -19.14
N LEU A 122 -12.27 -7.71 -18.36
CA LEU A 122 -13.54 -8.38 -18.09
C LEU A 122 -14.29 -8.73 -19.37
N ALA A 123 -14.44 -7.79 -20.30
CA ALA A 123 -15.15 -8.04 -21.55
C ALA A 123 -14.52 -9.18 -22.38
N VAL A 124 -13.19 -9.30 -22.38
CA VAL A 124 -12.50 -10.40 -23.05
C VAL A 124 -12.71 -11.72 -22.29
N LEU A 125 -12.60 -11.70 -20.97
CA LEU A 125 -12.77 -12.89 -20.12
C LEU A 125 -14.20 -13.45 -20.21
N ASP A 126 -15.21 -12.60 -20.04
CA ASP A 126 -16.63 -12.97 -20.15
C ASP A 126 -16.93 -13.61 -21.51
N LYS A 127 -16.40 -13.02 -22.59
CA LYS A 127 -16.52 -13.58 -23.93
C LYS A 127 -15.87 -14.96 -24.05
N GLN A 128 -14.71 -15.19 -23.44
CA GLN A 128 -14.04 -16.51 -23.48
C GLN A 128 -14.72 -17.55 -22.59
N ILE A 129 -15.43 -17.13 -21.54
CA ILE A 129 -16.25 -18.01 -20.70
C ILE A 129 -17.50 -18.45 -21.47
N GLU A 130 -18.22 -17.51 -22.08
CA GLU A 130 -19.45 -17.80 -22.84
C GLU A 130 -19.19 -18.53 -24.16
N LYS A 131 -18.12 -18.13 -24.87
CA LYS A 131 -17.77 -18.66 -26.19
C LYS A 131 -16.24 -18.78 -26.32
N PRO A 132 -15.64 -19.85 -25.75
CA PRO A 132 -14.20 -20.04 -25.78
C PRO A 132 -13.67 -20.15 -27.22
N SER A 133 -12.54 -19.49 -27.48
CA SER A 133 -11.89 -19.57 -28.79
C SER A 133 -11.49 -21.01 -29.10
N GLY A 134 -11.88 -21.51 -30.27
CA GLY A 134 -11.61 -22.91 -30.65
C GLY A 134 -12.54 -23.94 -30.01
N GLY A 135 -13.55 -23.52 -29.22
CA GLY A 135 -14.48 -24.44 -28.53
C GLY A 135 -13.85 -25.22 -27.39
N ASP A 136 -12.68 -24.79 -26.91
CA ASP A 136 -11.88 -25.49 -25.91
C ASP A 136 -12.35 -25.17 -24.48
N ALA A 137 -12.69 -26.22 -23.73
CA ALA A 137 -13.10 -26.11 -22.33
C ALA A 137 -11.96 -25.56 -21.44
N ALA A 138 -10.70 -25.86 -21.75
CA ALA A 138 -9.57 -25.35 -20.97
C ALA A 138 -9.43 -23.82 -21.09
N THR A 139 -9.78 -23.25 -22.24
CA THR A 139 -9.83 -21.80 -22.45
C THR A 139 -10.90 -21.12 -21.59
N ALA A 140 -12.09 -21.71 -21.49
CA ALA A 140 -13.14 -21.19 -20.61
C ALA A 140 -12.75 -21.30 -19.12
N GLU A 141 -12.09 -22.39 -18.73
CA GLU A 141 -11.59 -22.58 -17.36
C GLU A 141 -10.52 -21.54 -17.00
N ALA A 142 -9.53 -21.33 -17.88
CA ALA A 142 -8.49 -20.32 -17.70
C ALA A 142 -9.09 -18.91 -17.59
N ALA A 143 -10.04 -18.57 -18.46
CA ALA A 143 -10.74 -17.28 -18.40
C ALA A 143 -11.51 -17.11 -17.08
N THR A 144 -12.16 -18.16 -16.59
CA THR A 144 -12.88 -18.14 -15.30
C THR A 144 -11.93 -17.87 -14.13
N LYS A 145 -10.75 -18.51 -14.10
CA LYS A 145 -9.74 -18.29 -13.06
C LYS A 145 -9.21 -16.85 -13.06
N VAL A 146 -8.80 -16.34 -14.23
CA VAL A 146 -8.30 -14.96 -14.35
C VAL A 146 -9.37 -13.93 -14.01
N ARG A 147 -10.64 -14.20 -14.37
CA ARG A 147 -11.77 -13.34 -13.97
C ARG A 147 -11.97 -13.32 -12.47
N ALA A 148 -11.90 -14.46 -11.79
CA ALA A 148 -11.99 -14.53 -10.33
C ALA A 148 -10.86 -13.74 -9.66
N GLU A 149 -9.62 -13.88 -10.17
CA GLU A 149 -8.48 -13.10 -9.68
C GLU A 149 -8.68 -11.59 -9.87
N LEU A 150 -9.18 -11.16 -11.03
CA LEU A 150 -9.50 -9.75 -11.28
C LEU A 150 -10.49 -9.20 -10.26
N LEU A 151 -11.59 -9.92 -10.03
CA LEU A 151 -12.62 -9.48 -9.09
C LEU A 151 -12.12 -9.45 -7.65
N GLN A 152 -11.31 -10.44 -7.26
CA GLN A 152 -10.66 -10.46 -5.94
C GLN A 152 -9.72 -9.26 -5.77
N ARG A 153 -8.90 -8.95 -6.78
CA ARG A 153 -8.00 -7.79 -6.77
C ARG A 153 -8.78 -6.48 -6.70
N ALA A 154 -9.84 -6.35 -7.48
CA ALA A 154 -10.71 -5.18 -7.45
C ALA A 154 -11.29 -4.99 -6.05
N GLN A 155 -11.85 -6.04 -5.44
CA GLN A 155 -12.39 -5.95 -4.09
C GLN A 155 -11.31 -5.62 -3.05
N ALA A 156 -10.14 -6.26 -3.11
CA ALA A 156 -9.04 -6.00 -2.19
C ALA A 156 -8.54 -4.55 -2.27
N HIS A 157 -8.52 -3.94 -3.46
CA HIS A 157 -8.19 -2.53 -3.62
C HIS A 157 -9.22 -1.65 -2.88
N LEU A 158 -10.51 -1.90 -3.09
CA LEU A 158 -11.57 -1.15 -2.40
C LEU A 158 -11.49 -1.32 -0.87
N ASP A 159 -11.28 -2.56 -0.39
CA ASP A 159 -11.15 -2.85 1.03
C ASP A 159 -9.96 -2.12 1.66
N ARG A 160 -8.84 -2.00 0.93
CA ARG A 160 -7.69 -1.20 1.37
C ARG A 160 -8.03 0.28 1.49
N ILE A 161 -8.74 0.86 0.52
CA ILE A 161 -9.15 2.28 0.59
C ILE A 161 -10.09 2.50 1.78
N ARG A 162 -11.04 1.58 2.01
CA ARG A 162 -11.91 1.62 3.18
C ARG A 162 -11.11 1.55 4.48
N TRP A 163 -10.15 0.63 4.56
CA TRP A 163 -9.26 0.53 5.72
C TRP A 163 -8.51 1.84 5.97
N MET A 164 -8.02 2.53 4.94
CA MET A 164 -7.38 3.84 5.09
C MET A 164 -8.32 4.87 5.72
N ALA A 165 -9.56 4.95 5.24
CA ALA A 165 -10.58 5.86 5.78
C ALA A 165 -10.84 5.57 7.27
N GLU A 166 -11.06 4.30 7.61
CA GLU A 166 -11.39 3.84 8.97
C GLU A 166 -10.24 3.98 9.99
N ASN A 167 -9.00 4.11 9.51
CA ASN A 167 -7.79 4.12 10.33
C ASN A 167 -7.08 5.48 10.35
N GLY A 168 -7.79 6.56 10.03
CA GLY A 168 -7.26 7.93 10.15
C GLY A 168 -6.29 8.31 9.04
N TYR A 169 -6.44 7.72 7.85
CA TYR A 169 -5.73 8.10 6.63
C TYR A 169 -6.71 8.70 5.61
N ALA A 170 -7.63 9.54 6.06
CA ALA A 170 -8.76 10.02 5.27
C ALA A 170 -8.36 10.77 3.97
N GLU A 171 -7.33 11.62 3.98
CA GLU A 171 -6.86 12.28 2.74
C GLU A 171 -6.31 11.26 1.73
N ALA A 172 -5.53 10.27 2.19
CA ALA A 172 -5.00 9.22 1.34
C ALA A 172 -6.12 8.31 0.79
N ALA A 173 -7.13 8.03 1.60
CA ALA A 173 -8.32 7.29 1.16
C ALA A 173 -9.10 8.05 0.08
N GLU A 174 -9.29 9.37 0.25
CA GLU A 174 -9.98 10.20 -0.73
C GLU A 174 -9.25 10.23 -2.08
N ASP A 175 -7.93 10.43 -2.05
CA ASP A 175 -7.11 10.45 -3.27
C ASP A 175 -7.05 9.07 -3.94
N ALA A 176 -6.87 7.99 -3.17
CA ALA A 176 -6.90 6.63 -3.70
C ALA A 176 -8.26 6.27 -4.31
N LEU A 177 -9.37 6.70 -3.69
CA LEU A 177 -10.71 6.46 -4.24
C LEU A 177 -10.92 7.19 -5.58
N LYS A 178 -10.44 8.44 -5.71
CA LYS A 178 -10.53 9.20 -6.98
C LYS A 178 -9.84 8.47 -8.13
N ASP A 179 -8.70 7.84 -7.87
CA ASP A 179 -7.97 7.09 -8.89
C ASP A 179 -8.59 5.71 -9.14
N TYR A 180 -9.01 5.03 -8.08
CA TYR A 180 -9.66 3.72 -8.18
C TYR A 180 -10.96 3.75 -8.99
N VAL A 181 -11.78 4.80 -8.84
CA VAL A 181 -13.02 4.99 -9.65
C VAL A 181 -12.74 4.97 -11.15
N LYS A 182 -11.59 5.48 -11.61
CA LYS A 182 -11.22 5.49 -13.03
C LYS A 182 -10.91 4.09 -13.54
N VAL A 183 -10.18 3.32 -12.73
CA VAL A 183 -9.71 1.96 -13.03
C VAL A 183 -10.85 0.94 -12.93
N ALA A 184 -11.68 1.05 -11.89
CA ALA A 184 -12.80 0.14 -11.61
C ALA A 184 -14.05 0.38 -12.48
N LYS A 185 -14.00 1.34 -13.42
CA LYS A 185 -15.11 1.60 -14.33
C LYS A 185 -15.49 0.32 -15.06
N GLY A 186 -16.78 -0.03 -15.06
CA GLY A 186 -17.30 -1.25 -15.71
C GLY A 186 -17.05 -2.55 -14.95
N VAL A 187 -16.61 -2.47 -13.68
CA VAL A 187 -16.55 -3.62 -12.76
C VAL A 187 -17.73 -3.52 -11.81
N ASP A 188 -18.85 -4.13 -12.18
CA ASP A 188 -20.12 -4.03 -11.43
C ASP A 188 -19.98 -4.51 -9.98
N ALA A 189 -19.15 -5.54 -9.74
CA ALA A 189 -18.95 -6.16 -8.44
C ALA A 189 -18.49 -5.19 -7.33
N VAL A 190 -17.86 -4.07 -7.67
CA VAL A 190 -17.33 -3.09 -6.71
C VAL A 190 -18.06 -1.75 -6.73
N GLN A 191 -19.00 -1.52 -7.66
CA GLN A 191 -19.64 -0.20 -7.81
C GLN A 191 -20.43 0.20 -6.58
N GLU A 192 -21.22 -0.71 -6.02
CA GLU A 192 -21.98 -0.41 -4.79
C GLU A 192 -21.05 -0.02 -3.64
N GLY A 193 -19.94 -0.74 -3.47
CA GLY A 193 -18.96 -0.43 -2.43
C GLY A 193 -18.21 0.89 -2.66
N ILE A 194 -17.94 1.25 -3.92
CA ILE A 194 -17.39 2.55 -4.30
C ILE A 194 -18.36 3.69 -3.93
N GLU A 195 -19.64 3.57 -4.30
CA GLU A 195 -20.64 4.60 -4.01
C GLU A 195 -20.91 4.71 -2.50
N ALA A 196 -20.98 3.58 -1.79
CA ALA A 196 -21.10 3.57 -0.34
C ALA A 196 -19.92 4.31 0.33
N LEU A 197 -18.69 4.07 -0.13
CA LEU A 197 -17.51 4.75 0.42
C LEU A 197 -17.47 6.24 0.05
N LYS A 198 -17.91 6.63 -1.15
CA LYS A 198 -18.05 8.04 -1.53
C LYS A 198 -19.02 8.79 -0.62
N GLU A 199 -20.15 8.18 -0.27
CA GLU A 199 -21.12 8.77 0.64
C GLU A 199 -20.59 8.81 2.08
N ASP A 200 -19.93 7.74 2.54
CA ASP A 200 -19.31 7.70 3.86
C ASP A 200 -18.25 8.81 4.05
N LEU A 201 -17.43 9.07 3.04
CA LEU A 201 -16.44 10.16 3.04
C LEU A 201 -17.08 11.56 3.13
N LYS A 202 -18.35 11.72 2.80
CA LYS A 202 -19.10 12.99 2.95
C LYS A 202 -19.74 13.14 4.31
N SER A 203 -19.77 12.08 5.13
CA SER A 203 -20.35 12.15 6.47
C SER A 203 -19.63 13.17 7.35
N ASP A 204 -20.34 13.78 8.31
CA ASP A 204 -19.75 14.73 9.25
C ASP A 204 -18.54 14.13 10.01
N ALA A 205 -18.60 12.83 10.31
CA ALA A 205 -17.51 12.11 10.95
C ALA A 205 -16.25 12.06 10.06
N MET A 206 -16.39 11.68 8.79
CA MET A 206 -15.26 11.65 7.87
C MET A 206 -14.77 13.04 7.48
N GLN A 207 -15.64 14.05 7.45
CA GLN A 207 -15.22 15.44 7.26
C GLN A 207 -14.37 15.94 8.44
N ALA A 208 -14.67 15.50 9.67
CA ALA A 208 -13.79 15.76 10.81
C ALA A 208 -12.42 15.08 10.66
N GLU A 209 -12.38 13.81 10.20
CA GLU A 209 -11.12 13.11 9.90
C GLU A 209 -10.31 13.82 8.80
N LEU A 210 -10.94 14.29 7.72
CA LEU A 210 -10.29 15.03 6.64
C LEU A 210 -9.72 16.37 7.12
N SER A 211 -10.49 17.10 7.93
CA SER A 211 -10.01 18.34 8.55
C SER A 211 -8.79 18.10 9.45
N ALA A 212 -8.86 17.06 10.29
CA ALA A 212 -7.75 16.66 11.15
C ALA A 212 -6.52 16.23 10.32
N ALA A 213 -6.71 15.44 9.26
CA ALA A 213 -5.63 14.98 8.37
C ALA A 213 -4.90 16.16 7.72
N SER A 214 -5.65 17.15 7.21
CA SER A 214 -5.07 18.35 6.59
C SER A 214 -4.25 19.18 7.58
N ASP A 215 -4.76 19.33 8.81
CA ASP A 215 -4.05 20.03 9.88
C ASP A 215 -2.80 19.26 10.33
N LEU A 216 -2.88 17.92 10.43
CA LEU A 216 -1.75 17.07 10.78
C LEU A 216 -0.66 17.14 9.72
N ARG A 217 -1.01 17.07 8.42
CA ARG A 217 -0.05 17.18 7.31
C ARG A 217 0.76 18.50 7.35
N LYS A 218 0.10 19.61 7.71
CA LYS A 218 0.80 20.90 7.90
C LYS A 218 1.75 20.87 9.09
N LEU A 219 1.38 20.16 10.16
CA LEU A 219 2.21 19.98 11.34
C LEU A 219 3.39 19.04 11.08
N GLU A 220 3.17 17.93 10.38
CA GLU A 220 4.19 16.99 9.88
C GLU A 220 5.26 17.72 9.07
N LYS A 221 4.86 18.61 8.16
CA LYS A 221 5.81 19.41 7.38
C LYS A 221 6.74 20.23 8.29
N LYS A 222 6.19 20.92 9.29
CA LYS A 222 6.98 21.70 10.26
C LYS A 222 7.88 20.82 11.10
N LEU A 223 7.36 19.68 11.55
CA LEU A 223 8.10 18.66 12.29
C LEU A 223 9.30 18.12 11.48
N TYR A 224 9.17 17.97 10.16
CA TYR A 224 10.28 17.56 9.29
C TYR A 224 11.25 18.68 8.95
N GLU A 225 10.82 19.94 9.00
CA GLU A 225 11.71 21.09 8.83
C GLU A 225 12.58 21.31 10.07
N ASP A 226 12.03 21.10 11.27
CA ASP A 226 12.76 21.20 12.54
C ASP A 226 12.49 20.01 13.50
N PRO A 227 13.04 18.80 13.24
CA PRO A 227 12.75 17.62 14.04
C PRO A 227 13.19 17.71 15.52
N LYS A 228 14.12 18.62 15.83
CA LYS A 228 14.61 18.86 17.19
C LYS A 228 13.89 20.05 17.87
N GLY A 229 12.98 20.69 17.16
CA GLY A 229 12.21 21.83 17.62
C GLY A 229 11.23 21.49 18.75
N LYS A 230 10.73 22.54 19.40
CA LYS A 230 9.74 22.43 20.49
C LYS A 230 8.31 22.28 19.94
N HIS A 231 8.05 21.18 19.24
CA HIS A 231 6.76 20.93 18.58
C HIS A 231 5.74 20.21 19.47
N ARG A 232 6.14 19.70 20.64
CA ARG A 232 5.27 19.00 21.60
C ARG A 232 3.97 19.75 21.86
N ARG A 233 4.04 21.04 22.18
CA ARG A 233 2.86 21.87 22.48
C ARG A 233 1.91 22.04 21.29
N ALA A 234 2.44 21.99 20.06
CA ALA A 234 1.61 22.05 18.86
C ALA A 234 0.87 20.73 18.62
N LEU A 235 1.50 19.59 18.91
CA LEU A 235 0.86 18.27 18.88
C LEU A 235 -0.18 18.13 20.00
N GLU A 236 0.11 18.58 21.23
CA GLU A 236 -0.87 18.60 22.33
C GLU A 236 -2.14 19.35 21.91
N LYS A 237 -2.00 20.57 21.38
CA LYS A 237 -3.14 21.36 20.88
C LYS A 237 -3.87 20.70 19.72
N PHE A 238 -3.14 19.99 18.86
CA PHE A 238 -3.74 19.24 17.76
C PHE A 238 -4.63 18.10 18.29
N VAL A 239 -4.11 17.30 19.22
CA VAL A 239 -4.84 16.20 19.86
C VAL A 239 -6.04 16.74 20.65
N GLU A 240 -5.89 17.83 21.40
CA GLU A 240 -7.01 18.49 22.11
C GLU A 240 -8.12 18.95 21.14
N LYS A 241 -7.76 19.55 20.00
CA LYS A 241 -8.71 20.06 19.01
C LYS A 241 -9.46 18.93 18.29
N HIS A 242 -8.76 17.85 17.95
CA HIS A 242 -9.25 16.80 17.06
C HIS A 242 -9.48 15.44 17.75
N GLY A 243 -9.48 15.39 19.08
CA GLY A 243 -9.36 14.15 19.88
C GLY A 243 -10.40 13.04 19.63
N ALA A 244 -11.53 13.36 19.01
CA ALA A 244 -12.52 12.37 18.59
C ALA A 244 -12.09 11.56 17.34
N THR A 245 -11.10 12.06 16.59
CA THR A 245 -10.66 11.49 15.31
C THR A 245 -9.59 10.42 15.47
N LYS A 246 -9.52 9.49 14.51
CA LYS A 246 -8.44 8.52 14.37
C LYS A 246 -7.13 9.20 13.98
N VAL A 247 -7.17 10.28 13.21
CA VAL A 247 -6.00 11.11 12.92
C VAL A 247 -5.37 11.65 14.22
N ALA A 248 -6.19 12.12 15.17
CA ALA A 248 -5.69 12.57 16.47
C ALA A 248 -5.05 11.43 17.26
N LYS A 249 -5.63 10.22 17.26
CA LYS A 249 -5.01 9.04 17.89
C LYS A 249 -3.64 8.70 17.30
N ARG A 250 -3.48 8.85 15.98
CA ARG A 250 -2.16 8.69 15.32
C ARG A 250 -1.16 9.75 15.78
N ALA A 251 -1.61 11.00 15.93
CA ALA A 251 -0.76 12.09 16.41
C ALA A 251 -0.42 11.96 17.90
N GLU A 252 -1.34 11.42 18.71
CA GLU A 252 -1.14 11.10 20.14
C GLU A 252 -0.02 10.07 20.31
N PHE A 253 -0.01 9.02 19.47
CA PHE A 253 1.12 8.08 19.43
C PHE A 253 2.47 8.78 19.23
N TRP A 254 2.54 9.82 18.40
CA TRP A 254 3.79 10.60 18.25
C TRP A 254 4.11 11.46 19.45
N LEU A 255 3.09 12.05 20.07
CA LEU A 255 3.26 12.86 21.27
C LEU A 255 3.90 12.02 22.39
N ASP A 256 3.33 10.84 22.64
CA ASP A 256 3.80 9.90 23.66
C ASP A 256 5.19 9.37 23.31
N LYS A 257 5.38 8.91 22.07
CA LYS A 257 6.59 8.20 21.68
C LYS A 257 7.73 9.09 21.21
N VAL A 258 7.59 10.41 21.07
CA VAL A 258 8.75 11.24 20.69
C VAL A 258 9.23 12.09 21.86
N TRP A 259 8.33 12.55 22.73
CA TRP A 259 8.64 13.56 23.74
C TRP A 259 8.47 13.11 25.19
N GLU A 260 8.31 11.81 25.48
CA GLU A 260 8.40 11.26 26.85
C GLU A 260 9.67 11.67 27.61
#